data_AF-A0AAU6EB61-F1
#
_entry.id   AF-A0AAU6EB61-F1
#
_cell.length_a   1.000
_cell.length_b   1.000
_cell.length_c   1.000
_cell.angle_alpha   90.00
_cell.angle_beta   90.00
_cell.angle_gamma   90.00
#
_symmetry.space_group_name_H-M   'P 1'
#
loop_
_entity.id
_entity.type
_entity.pdbx_description
1 polymer ?
#
loop_
_entity_poly.entity_id
_entity_poly.type
_entity_poly.pdbx_seq_one_letter_code
_entity_poly.pdbx_strand_id
1 'polypeptide(L)'
;MAERLFRAYFTDALNVADHGTLVTPAEGTGMRTHDGGATEPHAELDRVRGLGFTAGSVPAFRFDTGPVLSGEQREETFFAAFSG
;
A
#
# COMPACT_ATOMS: atom_id res chain seq x y z
N MET A 1 4.14 -2.55 -8.48
CA MET A 1 5.28 -2.19 -7.61
C MET A 1 5.06 -2.64 -6.17
N ALA A 2 3.89 -2.38 -5.56
CA ALA A 2 3.57 -2.81 -4.20
C ALA A 2 3.81 -4.31 -3.94
N GLU A 3 3.30 -5.20 -4.81
CA GLU A 3 3.55 -6.65 -4.73
C GLU A 3 5.05 -7.00 -4.68
N ARG A 4 5.87 -6.38 -5.55
CA ARG A 4 7.31 -6.61 -5.58
C ARG A 4 8.00 -6.16 -4.30
N LEU A 5 7.60 -5.02 -3.73
CA LEU A 5 8.12 -4.54 -2.44
C LEU A 5 7.69 -5.44 -1.28
N PHE A 6 6.44 -5.92 -1.28
CA PHE A 6 5.98 -6.88 -0.28
C PHE A 6 6.76 -8.19 -0.37
N ARG A 7 6.98 -8.72 -1.57
CA ARG A 7 7.83 -9.90 -1.75
C ARG A 7 9.27 -9.65 -1.28
N ALA A 8 9.87 -8.53 -1.69
CA ALA A 8 11.23 -8.16 -1.27
C ALA A 8 11.37 -8.13 0.25
N TYR A 9 10.41 -7.53 0.96
CA TYR A 9 10.44 -7.42 2.42
C TYR A 9 10.05 -8.72 3.14
N PHE A 10 8.88 -9.30 2.82
CA PHE A 10 8.31 -10.42 3.56
C PHE A 10 8.80 -11.79 3.11
N THR A 11 9.25 -11.94 1.86
CA THR A 11 9.69 -13.24 1.31
C THR A 11 11.21 -13.29 1.18
N ASP A 12 11.81 -12.27 0.57
CA ASP A 12 13.24 -12.26 0.23
C ASP A 12 14.10 -11.63 1.34
N ALA A 13 13.48 -11.11 2.42
CA ALA A 13 14.12 -10.46 3.57
C ALA A 13 15.11 -9.34 3.20
N LEU A 14 14.83 -8.63 2.11
CA LEU A 14 15.65 -7.52 1.63
C LEU A 14 15.31 -6.21 2.37
N ASN A 15 16.32 -5.36 2.53
CA ASN A 15 16.15 -4.05 3.15
C ASN A 15 15.50 -3.05 2.18
N VAL A 16 14.18 -2.90 2.23
CA VAL A 16 13.44 -1.94 1.39
C VAL A 16 13.69 -0.46 1.74
N ALA A 17 14.48 -0.16 2.77
CA ALA A 17 14.98 1.20 3.04
C ALA A 17 16.32 1.49 2.35
N ASP A 18 17.01 0.46 1.81
CA ASP A 18 18.22 0.64 1.02
C ASP A 18 17.90 1.04 -0.42
N HIS A 19 18.56 2.10 -0.91
CA HIS A 19 18.31 2.63 -2.25
C HIS A 19 18.64 1.61 -3.35
N GLY A 20 19.73 0.86 -3.22
CA GLY A 20 20.10 -0.17 -4.21
C GLY A 20 19.01 -1.24 -4.33
N THR A 21 18.46 -1.66 -3.19
CA THR A 21 17.36 -2.62 -3.08
C THR A 21 16.05 -2.10 -3.68
N LEU A 22 15.83 -0.78 -3.75
CA LEU A 22 14.65 -0.19 -4.38
C LEU A 22 14.78 -0.07 -5.90
N VAL A 23 16.00 0.07 -6.43
CA VAL A 23 16.27 0.17 -7.87
C VAL A 23 16.11 -1.18 -8.56
N THR A 24 16.59 -2.26 -7.96
CA THR A 24 16.56 -3.61 -8.57
C THR A 24 15.13 -4.11 -8.90
N PRO A 25 14.10 -3.97 -8.03
CA PRO A 25 12.73 -4.36 -8.36
C PRO A 25 12.05 -3.47 -9.42
N ALA A 26 12.58 -2.29 -9.70
CA ALA A 26 12.08 -1.39 -10.73
C ALA A 26 12.60 -1.77 -12.14
N GLU A 27 13.72 -2.49 -12.22
CA GLU A 27 14.26 -3.01 -13.47
C GLU A 27 13.26 -3.99 -14.13
N GLY A 28 13.01 -3.80 -15.43
CA GLY A 28 12.04 -4.60 -16.18
C GLY A 28 10.57 -4.20 -16.01
N THR A 29 10.26 -3.17 -15.22
CA THR A 29 8.88 -2.64 -15.07
C THR A 29 8.56 -1.43 -15.96
N GLY A 30 9.57 -0.89 -16.65
CA GLY A 30 9.45 0.36 -17.44
C GLY A 30 9.36 1.63 -16.58
N MET A 31 9.47 1.51 -15.25
CA MET A 31 9.39 2.61 -14.31
C MET A 31 10.69 3.42 -14.32
N ARG A 32 10.58 4.75 -14.30
CA ARG A 32 11.73 5.65 -14.20
C ARG A 32 11.91 6.05 -12.75
N THR A 33 13.12 5.90 -12.23
CA THR A 33 13.50 6.49 -10.96
C THR A 33 13.68 8.00 -11.15
N HIS A 34 13.23 8.78 -10.17
CA HIS A 34 13.52 10.19 -10.08
C HIS A 34 13.79 10.53 -8.62
N ASP A 35 14.66 11.51 -8.40
CA ASP A 35 14.86 12.06 -7.07
C ASP A 35 13.66 12.95 -6.71
N GLY A 36 13.04 12.69 -5.56
CA GLY A 36 11.84 13.40 -5.13
C GLY A 36 10.71 12.45 -4.74
N GLY A 37 9.49 12.99 -4.67
CA GLY A 37 8.30 12.20 -4.38
C GLY A 37 8.04 11.91 -2.90
N ALA A 38 8.77 12.51 -1.96
CA ALA A 38 8.48 12.37 -0.53
C ALA A 38 7.22 13.15 -0.10
N THR A 39 6.93 14.28 -0.74
CA THR A 39 5.80 15.15 -0.36
C THR A 39 4.45 14.46 -0.52
N GLU A 40 4.26 13.71 -1.62
CA GLU A 40 2.99 13.04 -1.93
C GLU A 40 2.63 11.94 -0.91
N PRO A 41 3.51 10.99 -0.55
CA PRO A 41 3.26 10.03 0.53
C PRO A 41 2.97 10.68 1.87
N HIS A 42 3.68 11.75 2.25
CA HIS A 42 3.40 12.43 3.53
C HIS A 42 2.00 13.08 3.53
N ALA A 43 1.64 13.78 2.45
CA ALA A 43 0.31 14.37 2.32
C ALA A 43 -0.80 13.30 2.34
N GLU A 44 -0.57 12.16 1.69
CA GLU A 44 -1.52 11.05 1.67
C GLU A 44 -1.63 10.38 3.05
N LEU A 45 -0.52 10.21 3.77
CA LEU A 45 -0.52 9.72 5.15
C LEU A 45 -1.32 10.63 6.09
N ASP A 46 -1.16 11.95 5.95
CA ASP A 46 -1.91 12.91 6.74
C ASP A 46 -3.41 12.89 6.38
N ARG A 47 -3.74 12.74 5.10
CA ARG A 47 -5.13 12.54 4.64
C ARG A 47 -5.76 11.32 5.31
N VAL A 48 -5.13 10.14 5.24
CA VAL A 48 -5.71 8.90 5.81
C VAL A 48 -5.78 8.94 7.34
N ARG A 49 -4.81 9.59 8.01
CA ARG A 49 -4.90 9.85 9.46
C ARG A 49 -6.08 10.76 9.79
N GLY A 50 -6.32 11.79 8.99
CA GLY A 50 -7.49 12.67 9.12
C GLY A 50 -8.83 11.94 8.92
N LEU A 51 -8.83 10.79 8.22
CA LEU A 51 -9.97 9.89 8.09
C LEU A 51 -10.14 8.92 9.27
N GLY A 52 -9.25 8.98 10.27
CA GLY A 52 -9.28 8.12 11.46
C GLY A 52 -8.54 6.78 11.32
N PHE A 53 -7.83 6.55 10.22
CA PHE A 53 -7.03 5.33 10.06
C PHE A 53 -5.75 5.40 10.91
N THR A 54 -5.39 4.28 11.51
CA THR A 54 -4.16 4.12 12.30
C THR A 54 -3.28 3.01 11.73
N ALA A 55 -2.05 2.89 12.22
CA ALA A 55 -1.17 1.79 11.85
C ALA A 55 -1.74 0.41 12.23
N GLY A 56 -2.64 0.31 13.21
CA GLY A 56 -3.32 -0.95 13.55
C GLY A 56 -4.52 -1.26 12.65
N SER A 57 -4.90 -0.34 11.77
CA SER A 57 -6.07 -0.48 10.90
C SER A 57 -5.73 -1.11 9.56
N VAL A 58 -4.44 -1.23 9.20
CA VAL A 58 -4.03 -1.75 7.89
C VAL A 58 -3.99 -3.29 7.86
N PRO A 59 -4.39 -3.93 6.74
CA PRO A 59 -4.96 -3.32 5.54
C PRO A 59 -6.38 -2.78 5.78
N ALA A 60 -6.73 -1.63 5.20
CA ALA A 60 -8.06 -1.04 5.31
C ALA A 60 -8.62 -0.71 3.93
N PHE A 61 -9.93 -0.87 3.77
CA PHE A 61 -10.67 -0.64 2.54
C PHE A 61 -11.88 0.23 2.84
N ARG A 62 -11.98 1.35 2.14
CA ARG A 62 -13.12 2.26 2.19
C ARG A 62 -13.80 2.26 0.84
N PHE A 63 -15.12 2.12 0.85
CA PHE A 63 -15.99 2.14 -0.31
C PHE A 63 -16.76 3.46 -0.36
N ASP A 64 -17.30 3.83 -1.52
CA ASP A 64 -18.11 5.03 -1.69
C ASP A 64 -19.43 4.90 -0.92
N THR A 65 -20.05 3.72 -1.02
CA THR A 65 -21.22 3.27 -0.27
C THR A 65 -20.83 2.05 0.57
N GLY A 66 -21.29 2.00 1.81
CA GLY A 66 -21.08 0.84 2.68
C GLY A 66 -19.99 1.01 3.77
N PRO A 67 -19.66 -0.09 4.47
CA PRO A 67 -18.81 -0.06 5.65
C PRO A 67 -17.32 0.08 5.28
N VAL A 68 -16.54 0.67 6.21
CA VAL A 68 -15.09 0.54 6.18
C VAL A 68 -14.71 -0.86 6.66
N LEU A 69 -13.91 -1.58 5.87
CA LEU A 69 -13.37 -2.88 6.23
C LEU A 69 -11.91 -2.73 6.66
N SER A 70 -11.51 -3.44 7.71
CA SER A 70 -10.14 -3.44 8.23
C SER A 70 -9.64 -4.86 8.48
N GLY A 71 -8.35 -5.09 8.29
CA GLY A 71 -7.73 -6.41 8.39
C GLY A 71 -7.94 -7.27 7.16
N GLU A 72 -7.40 -8.48 7.22
CA GLU A 72 -7.59 -9.50 6.20
C GLU A 72 -9.02 -10.02 6.26
N GLN A 73 -9.80 -9.73 5.22
CA GLN A 73 -11.19 -10.15 5.09
C GLN A 73 -11.29 -11.29 4.07
N ARG A 74 -12.38 -12.05 4.17
CA ARG A 74 -12.73 -13.04 3.15
C ARG A 74 -13.17 -12.34 1.86
N GLU A 75 -12.93 -12.98 0.72
CA GLU A 75 -13.29 -12.43 -0.59
C GLU A 75 -14.78 -12.14 -0.71
N GLU A 76 -15.65 -12.96 -0.11
CA GLU A 76 -17.10 -12.74 -0.13
C GLU A 76 -17.49 -11.44 0.60
N THR A 77 -16.74 -11.05 1.63
CA THR A 77 -16.95 -9.80 2.36
C THR A 77 -16.61 -8.60 1.48
N PHE A 78 -15.54 -8.67 0.69
CA PHE A 78 -15.23 -7.64 -0.29
C PHE A 78 -16.27 -7.57 -1.40
N PHE A 79 -16.68 -8.71 -1.95
CA PHE A 79 -17.69 -8.77 -3.00
C PHE A 79 -19.02 -8.16 -2.57
N ALA A 80 -19.47 -8.46 -1.34
CA ALA A 80 -20.68 -7.86 -0.77
C ALA A 80 -20.56 -6.34 -0.61
N ALA A 81 -19.40 -5.84 -0.15
CA ALA A 81 -19.16 -4.42 0.00
C ALA A 81 -19.13 -3.65 -1.33
N PHE A 82 -18.64 -4.27 -2.41
CA PHE A 82 -18.65 -3.69 -3.76
C PHE A 82 -20.03 -3.68 -4.43
N SER A 83 -20.94 -4.57 -4.01
CA SER A 83 -22.24 -4.78 -4.68
C SER A 83 -23.40 -4.00 -4.05
N GLY A 84 -23.16 -3.25 -2.96
CA GLY A 84 -24.15 -2.49 -2.21
C GLY A 84 -24.17 -1.00 -2.56
#